data_AF-A0A7C7TP06-F1
#
_entry.id   AF-A0A7C7TP06-F1
#
_cell.length_a   1.000
_cell.length_b   1.000
_cell.length_c   1.000
_cell.angle_alpha   90.00
_cell.angle_beta   90.00
_cell.angle_gamma   90.00
#
_symmetry.space_group_name_H-M   'P 1'
#
loop_
_entity.id
_entity.type
_entity.pdbx_description
1 polymer ?
#
loop_
_entity_poly.entity_id
_entity_poly.type
_entity_poly.pdbx_seq_one_letter_code
_entity_poly.pdbx_strand_id
1 'polypeptide(L)' 'MFAWRSPSSKPYRDLRGKATEEELIEMMVNEPRLIRRPILTDDSQIIFGFKQGAYDELI' A
#
# COMPACT_ATOMS: atom_id res chain seq x y z
N MET A 1 2.14 2.14 3.03
CA MET A 1 2.09 1.02 2.08
C MET A 1 0.85 0.14 2.28
N PHE A 2 0.55 -0.30 3.50
CA PHE A 2 -0.62 -1.14 3.80
C PHE A 2 -1.98 -0.46 3.48
N ALA A 3 -2.91 -1.19 2.88
CA ALA A 3 -4.18 -0.71 2.34
C ALA A 3 -5.33 -0.82 3.35
N TRP A 4 -5.26 -0.09 4.47
CA TRP A 4 -6.29 -0.10 5.54
C TRP A 4 -7.72 0.30 5.10
N ARG A 5 -7.85 0.90 3.91
CA ARG A 5 -9.14 1.28 3.31
C ARG A 5 -9.71 0.20 2.39
N SER A 6 -8.94 -0.87 2.10
CA SER A 6 -9.37 -1.99 1.27
C SER A 6 -10.46 -2.81 1.97
N PRO A 7 -11.44 -3.36 1.24
CA PRO A 7 -12.36 -4.34 1.81
C PRO A 7 -11.64 -5.54 2.43
N SER A 8 -10.53 -5.98 1.82
CA SER A 8 -9.71 -7.10 2.31
C SER A 8 -9.04 -6.82 3.65
N SER A 9 -8.91 -5.54 4.06
CA SER A 9 -8.29 -5.20 5.33
C SER A 9 -9.27 -5.20 6.51
N LYS A 10 -10.58 -5.39 6.27
CA LYS A 10 -11.62 -5.40 7.32
C LYS A 10 -11.30 -6.38 8.47
N PRO A 11 -10.85 -7.63 8.21
CA PRO A 11 -10.57 -8.59 9.28
C PRO A 11 -9.41 -8.19 10.20
N TYR A 12 -8.57 -7.23 9.79
CA TYR A 12 -7.31 -6.91 10.47
C TYR A 12 -7.30 -5.51 11.11
N ARG A 13 -8.43 -4.80 11.11
CA ARG A 13 -8.49 -3.37 11.51
C ARG A 13 -8.12 -3.12 12.97
N ASP A 14 -8.29 -4.11 13.82
CA ASP A 14 -7.95 -4.13 15.23
C ASP A 14 -6.43 -4.13 15.49
N LEU A 15 -5.64 -4.58 14.49
CA LEU A 15 -4.18 -4.57 14.49
C LEU A 15 -3.59 -3.19 14.12
N ARG A 16 -4.43 -2.24 13.70
CA ARG A 16 -3.97 -0.91 13.28
C ARG A 16 -3.30 -0.19 14.46
N GLY A 17 -2.00 0.10 14.31
CA GLY A 17 -1.17 0.71 15.34
C GLY A 17 -0.67 -0.25 16.42
N LYS A 18 -0.90 -1.57 16.25
CA LYS A 18 -0.44 -2.63 17.15
C LYS A 18 0.50 -3.62 16.47
N ALA A 19 0.23 -3.97 15.21
CA ALA A 19 1.07 -4.88 14.45
C ALA A 19 2.45 -4.26 14.16
N THR A 20 3.49 -5.10 14.18
CA THR A 20 4.84 -4.71 13.78
C THR A 20 4.94 -4.55 12.27
N GLU A 21 6.04 -3.96 11.80
CA GLU A 21 6.28 -3.81 10.37
C GLU A 21 6.42 -5.17 9.67
N GLU A 22 7.11 -6.13 10.29
CA GLU A 22 7.31 -7.49 9.78
C GLU A 22 5.98 -8.23 9.62
N GLU A 23 5.11 -8.15 10.63
CA GLU A 23 3.77 -8.74 10.56
C GLU A 23 2.96 -8.15 9.41
N LEU A 24 3.01 -6.82 9.23
CA LEU A 24 2.33 -6.14 8.13
C LEU A 24 2.91 -6.55 6.77
N ILE A 25 4.23 -6.75 6.66
CA ILE A 25 4.89 -7.24 5.44
C ILE A 25 4.43 -8.67 5.14
N GLU A 26 4.47 -9.57 6.11
CA GLU A 26 4.04 -10.97 5.94
C GLU A 26 2.56 -11.04 5.52
N MET A 27 1.71 -10.22 6.12
CA MET A 27 0.31 -10.09 5.69
C MET A 27 0.18 -9.61 4.24
N MET A 28 0.97 -8.63 3.81
CA MET A 28 0.97 -8.15 2.42
C MET A 28 1.48 -9.19 1.43
N VAL A 29 2.45 -10.03 1.81
CA VAL A 29 2.93 -11.15 1.01
C VAL A 29 1.84 -12.22 0.86
N ASN A 30 1.17 -12.57 1.95
CA ASN A 30 0.11 -13.59 1.96
C ASN A 30 -1.19 -13.12 1.31
N GLU A 31 -1.53 -11.83 1.44
CA GLU A 31 -2.69 -11.21 0.81
C GLU A 31 -2.29 -9.92 0.08
N PRO A 32 -1.90 -10.01 -1.21
CA PRO A 32 -1.44 -8.86 -2.00
C PRO A 32 -2.46 -7.72 -2.12
N ARG A 33 -3.77 -7.97 -1.91
CA ARG A 33 -4.80 -6.91 -1.89
C ARG A 33 -4.66 -5.96 -0.69
N LEU A 34 -3.79 -6.28 0.27
CA LEU A 34 -3.41 -5.40 1.38
C LEU A 34 -2.32 -4.40 0.99
N ILE A 35 -1.80 -4.44 -0.23
CA ILE A 35 -0.86 -3.44 -0.74
C ILE A 35 -1.64 -2.29 -1.40
N ARG A 36 -1.32 -1.03 -1.08
CA ARG A 36 -1.92 0.14 -1.75
C ARG A 36 -1.57 0.14 -3.24
N ARG A 37 -2.56 0.44 -4.08
CA ARG A 37 -2.44 0.43 -5.55
C ARG A 37 -3.19 1.62 -6.20
N PRO A 38 -2.81 2.06 -7.41
CA PRO A 38 -1.54 1.73 -8.10
C PRO A 38 -0.30 2.24 -7.34
N ILE A 39 0.87 1.70 -7.67
CA ILE A 39 2.17 2.17 -7.19
C ILE A 39 2.94 2.65 -8.42
N LEU A 40 3.45 3.88 -8.36
CA LEU A 40 4.34 4.44 -9.35
C LEU A 40 5.68 4.77 -8.67
N THR A 41 6.80 4.46 -9.30
CA THR A 41 8.13 4.72 -8.75
C THR A 41 9.17 4.82 -9.88
N ASP A 42 10.19 5.65 -9.65
CA ASP A 42 11.34 5.91 -10.53
C ASP A 42 12.68 5.69 -9.79
N ASP A 43 12.69 4.77 -8.81
CA ASP A 43 13.77 4.50 -7.83
C ASP A 43 14.12 5.65 -6.87
N SER A 44 13.69 6.88 -7.14
CA SER A 44 13.93 8.05 -6.28
C SER A 44 12.73 8.38 -5.39
N GLN A 45 11.52 8.13 -5.89
CA GLN A 45 10.26 8.40 -5.19
C GLN A 45 9.26 7.27 -5.38
N ILE A 46 8.37 7.13 -4.39
CA ILE A 46 7.26 6.18 -4.42
C ILE A 46 5.94 6.95 -4.29
N ILE A 47 5.05 6.74 -5.26
CA ILE A 47 3.74 7.36 -5.35
C ILE A 47 2.68 6.29 -5.22
N PHE A 48 1.82 6.44 -4.22
CA PHE A 48 0.67 5.57 -4.01
C PHE A 48 -0.62 6.23 -4.51
N GLY A 49 -1.33 5.53 -5.40
CA GLY A 49 -2.54 6.04 -6.04
C GLY A 49 -2.25 6.76 -7.35
N PHE A 50 -3.31 7.12 -8.06
CA PHE A 50 -3.19 7.94 -9.27
C PHE A 50 -3.09 9.43 -8.89
N LYS A 51 -2.06 10.11 -9.38
CA LYS A 51 -1.85 11.54 -9.23
C LYS A 51 -1.44 12.10 -10.59
N GLN A 52 -2.35 12.79 -11.26
CA GLN A 52 -2.18 13.22 -12.65
C GLN A 52 -0.81 13.88 -12.91
N GLY A 53 -0.48 14.96 -12.19
CA GLY A 53 0.79 15.67 -12.43
C GLY A 53 2.05 14.82 -12.29
N ALA A 54 2.05 13.81 -11.41
CA ALA A 54 3.22 12.93 -11.26
C ALA A 54 3.32 11.86 -12.35
N TYR A 55 2.21 11.51 -13.01
CA TYR A 55 2.22 10.64 -14.18
C TYR A 55 2.57 11.43 -15.45
N ASP A 56 2.21 12.72 -15.50
CA ASP A 56 2.55 13.60 -16.63
C ASP A 56 4.07 13.85 -16.73
N GLU A 57 4.79 13.89 -15.60
CA GLU A 57 6.26 14.04 -15.55
C GLU A 57 7.05 12.83 -16.08
N LEU A 58 6.37 11.69 -16.35
CA LEU A 58 7.00 10.47 -16.86
C LEU A 58 6.90 10.30 -18.38
N ILE A 59 6.23 11.22 -19.09
CA ILE A 59 5.93 11.11 -20.53
C ILE A 59 6.85 12.00 -21.36
#